data_AF-A0A1I9YWN0-F1
#
_entry.id   AF-A0A1I9YWN0-F1
#
_cell.length_a   1.000
_cell.length_b   1.000
_cell.length_c   1.000
_cell.angle_alpha   90.00
_cell.angle_beta   90.00
_cell.angle_gamma   90.00
#
_symmetry.space_group_name_H-M   'P 1'
#
loop_
_entity.id
_entity.type
_entity.pdbx_description
1 polymer ?
#
loop_
_entity_poly.entity_id
_entity_poly.type
_entity_poly.pdbx_seq_one_letter_code
_entity_poly.pdbx_strand_id
1 'polypeptide(L)'
;MLQISEVIQDILNLTRYAASPFVLTGRRDSVRQWLIVLQERLGAIRLRVDNALASFEEQRDGDGNDWTDDERLLSNEWVQLNFPNEPETIRAALRKAWVDGQRLRAR
;
A
#
# COMPACT_ATOMS: atom_id res chain seq x y z
N MET A 1 -0.24 0.28 -10.41
CA MET A 1 0.89 -0.66 -10.62
C MET A 1 2.17 0.01 -11.15
N LEU A 2 2.10 0.99 -12.07
CA LEU A 2 3.28 1.66 -12.66
C LEU A 2 4.23 2.34 -11.63
N GLN A 3 3.70 2.89 -10.54
CA GLN A 3 4.49 3.59 -9.52
C GLN A 3 5.43 2.67 -8.72
N ILE A 4 5.01 1.43 -8.44
CA ILE A 4 5.83 0.48 -7.67
C ILE A 4 7.00 -0.02 -8.51
N SER A 5 6.78 -0.28 -9.80
CA SER A 5 7.87 -0.68 -10.71
C SER A 5 8.93 0.40 -10.85
N GLU A 6 8.54 1.68 -10.89
CA GLU A 6 9.48 2.81 -10.93
C GLU A 6 10.30 2.93 -9.65
N VAL A 7 9.67 2.77 -8.48
CA VAL A 7 10.36 2.77 -7.19
C VAL A 7 11.37 1.63 -7.08
N ILE A 8 10.99 0.42 -7.50
CA ILE A 8 11.90 -0.75 -7.51
C ILE A 8 13.07 -0.49 -8.46
N GLN A 9 12.82 0.07 -9.63
CA GLN A 9 13.86 0.40 -10.61
C GLN A 9 14.83 1.47 -10.07
N ASP A 10 14.32 2.48 -9.36
CA ASP A 10 15.14 3.52 -8.72
C ASP A 10 16.03 2.93 -7.61
N ILE A 11 15.51 2.02 -6.80
CA ILE A 11 16.28 1.30 -5.77
C ILE A 11 17.40 0.46 -6.42
N LEU A 12 17.08 -0.29 -7.47
CA LEU A 12 18.08 -1.10 -8.19
C LEU A 12 19.16 -0.24 -8.86
N ASN A 13 18.79 0.93 -9.38
CA ASN A 13 19.75 1.87 -9.93
C ASN A 13 20.65 2.48 -8.85
N LEU A 14 20.10 2.76 -7.65
CA LEU A 14 20.86 3.24 -6.52
C LEU A 14 21.86 2.20 -6.02
N THR A 15 21.44 0.94 -5.85
CA THR A 15 22.33 -0.14 -5.40
C THR A 15 23.43 -0.42 -6.43
N ARG A 16 23.11 -0.36 -7.73
CA ARG A 16 24.12 -0.46 -8.80
C ARG A 16 25.11 0.70 -8.74
N TYR A 17 24.66 1.91 -8.49
CA TYR A 17 25.53 3.08 -8.36
C TYR A 17 26.39 3.02 -7.09
N ALA A 18 25.85 2.49 -5.99
CA ALA A 18 26.57 2.28 -4.73
C ALA A 18 27.63 1.17 -4.85
N ALA A 19 27.34 0.11 -5.61
CA ALA A 19 28.23 -1.02 -5.84
C ALA A 19 29.25 -0.80 -6.98
N SER A 20 29.10 0.29 -7.75
CA SER A 20 30.01 0.61 -8.85
C SER A 20 31.42 0.82 -8.29
N PRO A 21 32.45 0.10 -8.81
CA PRO A 21 33.82 0.29 -8.38
C PRO A 21 34.23 1.75 -8.61
N PHE A 22 34.47 2.48 -7.53
CA PHE A 22 34.94 3.85 -7.62
C PHE A 22 36.35 3.85 -8.21
N VAL A 23 36.50 4.34 -9.45
CA VAL A 23 37.81 4.76 -9.96
C VAL A 23 38.14 6.06 -9.23
N LEU A 24 38.68 5.92 -8.03
CA LEU A 24 39.24 7.02 -7.25
C LEU A 24 40.41 7.59 -8.06
N THR A 25 40.19 8.72 -8.73
CA THR A 25 41.25 9.56 -9.31
C THR A 25 42.10 10.25 -8.22
N GLY A 26 42.26 9.63 -7.04
CA GLY A 26 43.13 10.06 -5.96
C GLY A 26 42.64 11.24 -5.11
N ARG A 27 41.46 11.82 -5.38
CA ARG A 27 40.94 12.98 -4.65
C ARG A 27 39.97 12.56 -3.54
N ARG A 28 40.28 12.86 -2.28
CA ARG A 28 39.39 12.59 -1.12
C ARG A 28 38.01 13.26 -1.24
N ASP A 29 37.94 14.41 -1.90
CA ASP A 29 36.67 15.14 -2.08
C ASP A 29 35.66 14.38 -2.95
N SER A 30 36.11 13.51 -3.86
CA SER A 30 35.21 12.75 -4.73
C SER A 30 34.39 11.70 -3.98
N VAL A 31 34.91 11.17 -2.86
CA VAL A 31 34.19 10.21 -2.01
C VAL A 31 33.10 10.90 -1.21
N ARG A 32 33.39 12.06 -0.61
CA ARG A 32 32.39 12.84 0.14
C ARG A 32 31.26 13.29 -0.78
N GLN A 33 31.60 13.79 -1.96
CA GLN A 33 30.62 14.23 -2.95
C GLN A 33 29.76 13.06 -3.46
N TRP A 34 30.35 11.88 -3.63
CA TRP A 34 29.61 10.68 -3.96
C TRP A 34 28.63 10.25 -2.86
N LEU A 35 29.07 10.25 -1.60
CA LEU A 35 28.22 9.92 -0.46
C LEU A 35 27.05 10.90 -0.33
N ILE A 36 27.27 12.20 -0.58
CA ILE A 36 26.21 13.22 -0.60
C ILE A 36 25.18 12.89 -1.68
N VAL A 37 25.62 12.60 -2.91
CA VAL A 37 24.71 12.24 -4.02
C VAL A 37 23.92 10.95 -3.73
N LEU A 38 24.55 9.95 -3.10
CA LEU A 38 23.85 8.74 -2.66
C LEU A 38 22.78 9.05 -1.61
N GLN A 39 23.11 9.91 -0.64
CA GLN A 39 22.18 10.31 0.43
C GLN A 39 20.98 11.09 -0.13
N GLU A 40 21.20 12.00 -1.08
CA GLU A 40 20.13 12.75 -1.75
C GLU A 40 19.19 11.82 -2.53
N ARG A 41 19.76 10.87 -3.30
CA ARG A 41 18.97 9.90 -4.08
C ARG A 41 18.17 8.96 -3.17
N LEU A 42 18.77 8.49 -2.08
CA LEU A 42 18.07 7.68 -1.08
C LEU A 42 16.92 8.45 -0.43
N GLY A 43 17.14 9.74 -0.10
CA GLY A 43 16.10 10.61 0.44
C GLY A 43 14.91 10.77 -0.50
N ALA A 44 15.17 10.97 -1.80
CA ALA A 44 14.12 11.08 -2.81
C ALA A 44 13.31 9.78 -3.00
N ILE A 45 13.98 8.62 -2.99
CA ILE A 45 13.32 7.32 -3.05
C ILE A 45 12.45 7.08 -1.82
N ARG A 46 12.98 7.39 -0.63
CA ARG A 46 12.24 7.26 0.62
C ARG A 46 10.96 8.08 0.60
N LEU A 47 11.03 9.34 0.16
CA LEU A 47 9.84 10.19 0.04
C LEU A 47 8.79 9.59 -0.92
N ARG A 48 9.22 9.01 -2.05
CA ARG A 48 8.30 8.33 -2.98
C ARG A 48 7.65 7.09 -2.36
N VAL A 49 8.41 6.32 -1.58
CA VAL A 49 7.88 5.16 -0.84
C VAL A 49 6.88 5.61 0.22
N ASP A 50 7.21 6.62 1.02
CA ASP A 50 6.33 7.15 2.06
C ASP A 50 5.02 7.68 1.45
N ASN A 51 5.10 8.39 0.33
CA ASN A 51 3.91 8.87 -0.40
C ASN A 51 3.08 7.73 -1.00
N ALA A 52 3.73 6.68 -1.51
CA ALA A 52 3.03 5.51 -2.03
C ALA A 52 2.34 4.72 -0.90
N LEU A 53 2.97 4.60 0.27
CA LEU A 53 2.38 3.95 1.44
C LEU A 53 1.20 4.76 1.98
N ALA A 54 1.34 6.08 2.07
CA ALA A 54 0.26 6.97 2.48
C ALA A 54 -0.95 6.89 1.53
N SER A 55 -0.73 6.81 0.21
CA SER A 55 -1.83 6.64 -0.75
C SER A 55 -2.50 5.27 -0.64
N PHE A 56 -1.77 4.22 -0.28
CA PHE A 56 -2.36 2.90 0.02
C PHE A 56 -3.19 2.90 1.31
N GLU A 57 -2.75 3.63 2.34
CA GLU A 57 -3.51 3.79 3.58
C GLU A 57 -4.79 4.61 3.35
N GLU A 58 -4.69 5.71 2.59
CA GLU A 58 -5.85 6.54 2.23
C GLU A 58 -6.86 5.77 1.34
N GLN A 59 -6.38 4.89 0.46
CA GLN A 59 -7.24 4.02 -0.35
C GLN A 59 -7.89 2.90 0.48
N ARG A 60 -7.32 2.54 1.63
CA ARG A 60 -7.90 1.58 2.57
C ARG A 60 -8.93 2.22 3.50
N ASP A 61 -8.75 3.50 3.83
CA ASP A 61 -9.69 4.28 4.65
C ASP A 61 -10.83 4.90 3.80
N GLY A 62 -10.64 5.07 2.49
CA GLY A 62 -11.65 5.52 1.54
C GLY A 62 -12.73 4.48 1.17
N ASP A 63 -12.55 3.21 1.55
CA ASP A 63 -13.49 2.10 1.27
C ASP A 63 -14.65 2.02 2.28
N GLY A 64 -14.86 3.10 3.05
CA GLY A 64 -15.86 3.20 4.11
C GLY A 64 -17.32 3.26 3.65
N ASN A 65 -17.60 3.22 2.35
CA ASN A 65 -18.97 3.16 1.84
C ASN A 65 -19.09 2.38 0.52
N ASP A 66 -18.25 1.38 0.33
CA ASP A 66 -18.17 0.63 -0.92
C ASP A 66 -19.21 -0.49 -1.02
N TRP A 67 -20.35 -0.34 -0.32
CA TRP A 67 -21.41 -1.33 -0.41
C TRP A 67 -22.29 -0.96 -1.60
N THR A 68 -22.38 -1.86 -2.57
CA THR A 68 -23.44 -1.78 -3.57
C THR A 68 -24.80 -1.93 -2.89
N ASP A 69 -25.85 -1.32 -3.44
CA ASP A 69 -27.19 -1.43 -2.86
C ASP A 69 -27.68 -2.89 -2.81
N ASP A 70 -27.24 -3.71 -3.76
CA ASP A 70 -27.49 -5.15 -3.78
C ASP A 70 -26.77 -5.88 -2.62
N GLU A 71 -25.50 -5.56 -2.33
CA GLU A 71 -24.77 -6.12 -1.19
C GLU A 71 -25.41 -5.72 0.15
N ARG A 72 -25.93 -4.49 0.27
CA ARG A 72 -26.68 -4.05 1.46
C ARG A 72 -27.93 -4.87 1.68
N LEU A 73 -28.69 -5.10 0.62
CA LEU A 73 -29.95 -5.82 0.69
C LEU A 73 -29.72 -7.30 1.03
N LEU A 74 -28.81 -7.96 0.30
CA LEU A 74 -28.49 -9.38 0.48
C LEU A 74 -27.83 -9.67 1.84
N SER A 75 -26.92 -8.82 2.30
CA SER A 75 -26.30 -9.00 3.62
C SER A 75 -27.31 -8.80 4.75
N ASN A 76 -28.24 -7.86 4.62
CA ASN A 76 -29.30 -7.63 5.60
C ASN A 76 -30.29 -8.81 5.66
N GLU A 77 -30.73 -9.32 4.50
CA GLU A 77 -31.58 -10.50 4.43
C GLU A 77 -30.89 -11.74 5.03
N TRP A 78 -29.60 -11.95 4.72
CA TRP A 78 -28.84 -13.07 5.26
C TRP A 78 -28.72 -13.00 6.79
N VAL A 79 -28.45 -11.82 7.35
CA VAL A 79 -28.37 -11.65 8.82
C VAL A 79 -29.74 -11.83 9.48
N GLN A 80 -30.82 -11.34 8.87
CA GLN A 80 -32.17 -11.54 9.42
C GLN A 80 -32.59 -13.01 9.43
N LEU A 81 -32.21 -13.78 8.40
CA LEU A 81 -32.54 -15.21 8.30
C LEU A 81 -31.73 -16.07 9.27
N ASN A 82 -30.44 -15.79 9.43
CA ASN A 82 -29.53 -16.66 10.20
C ASN A 82 -29.35 -16.20 11.66
N PHE A 83 -29.51 -14.91 11.94
CA PHE A 83 -29.21 -14.29 13.24
C PHE A 83 -30.30 -13.28 13.68
N PRO A 84 -31.58 -13.69 13.76
CA PRO A 84 -32.70 -12.78 14.00
C PRO A 84 -32.68 -12.10 15.38
N ASN A 85 -32.05 -12.72 16.39
CA ASN A 85 -32.07 -12.24 17.78
C ASN A 85 -30.83 -11.43 18.19
N GLU A 86 -29.88 -11.24 17.28
CA GLU A 86 -28.64 -10.53 17.60
C GLU A 86 -28.85 -9.00 17.72
N PRO A 87 -28.12 -8.30 18.60
CA PRO A 87 -28.16 -6.86 18.70
C PRO A 87 -27.59 -6.19 17.44
N GLU A 88 -28.02 -4.96 17.17
CA GLU A 88 -27.71 -4.25 15.92
C GLU A 88 -26.19 -4.10 15.67
N THR A 89 -25.40 -3.99 16.74
CA THR A 89 -23.93 -3.95 16.67
C THR A 89 -23.33 -5.25 16.13
N ILE A 90 -23.84 -6.40 16.56
CA ILE A 90 -23.41 -7.72 16.08
C ILE A 90 -23.92 -7.93 14.66
N ARG A 91 -25.14 -7.49 14.33
CA ARG A 91 -25.67 -7.54 12.96
C ARG A 91 -24.85 -6.71 11.98
N ALA A 92 -24.35 -5.54 12.38
CA ALA A 92 -23.48 -4.73 11.54
C ALA A 92 -22.14 -5.42 11.27
N ALA A 93 -21.54 -6.04 12.30
CA ALA A 93 -20.32 -6.82 12.16
C ALA A 93 -20.51 -8.06 11.27
N LEU A 94 -21.63 -8.78 11.44
CA LEU A 94 -21.97 -9.96 10.62
C LEU A 94 -22.22 -9.61 9.15
N ARG A 95 -22.90 -8.48 8.87
CA ARG A 95 -23.07 -7.99 7.51
C ARG A 95 -21.72 -7.69 6.84
N LYS A 96 -20.80 -7.05 7.56
CA LYS A 96 -19.44 -6.78 7.06
C LYS A 96 -18.67 -8.07 6.79
N ALA A 97 -18.71 -9.04 7.71
CA ALA A 97 -18.06 -10.34 7.54
C ALA A 97 -18.63 -11.14 6.36
N TRP A 98 -19.94 -11.03 6.11
CA TRP A 98 -20.58 -11.66 4.96
C TRP A 98 -20.09 -11.06 3.64
N VAL A 99 -20.04 -9.72 3.54
CA VAL A 99 -19.54 -9.02 2.35
C VAL A 99 -18.08 -9.39 2.07
N ASP A 100 -17.23 -9.37 3.10
CA ASP A 100 -15.83 -9.78 2.98
C ASP A 100 -15.72 -11.23 2.48
N GLY A 101 -16.56 -12.14 2.99
CA GLY A 101 -16.62 -13.53 2.56
C GLY A 101 -17.07 -13.73 1.11
N GLN A 102 -18.01 -12.92 0.60
CA GLN A 102 -18.45 -12.98 -0.80
C GLN A 102 -17.39 -12.41 -1.75
N ARG A 103 -16.74 -11.31 -1.37
CA ARG A 103 -15.66 -10.70 -2.17
C ARG A 103 -14.44 -11.59 -2.28
N LEU A 104 -14.14 -12.39 -1.26
CA LEU A 104 -13.10 -13.42 -1.31
C LEU A 104 -13.43 -14.59 -2.24
N ARG A 105 -14.72 -14.90 -2.49
CA ARG A 105 -15.14 -15.95 -3.43
C ARG A 105 -15.19 -15.49 -4.89
N ALA A 106 -15.28 -14.18 -5.11
CA ALA A 106 -15.32 -13.60 -6.45
C ALA A 106 -13.92 -13.40 -7.08
N ARG A 107 -12.84 -13.60 -6.31
CA ARG A 107 -11.44 -13.55 -6.76
C ARG A 107 -10.87 -14.95 -6.90
#